data_AF-A0A954MJA9-F1
#
_entry.id   AF-A0A954MJA9-F1
#
_cell.length_a   1.000
_cell.length_b   1.000
_cell.length_c   1.000
_cell.angle_alpha   90.00
_cell.angle_beta   90.00
_cell.angle_gamma   90.00
#
_symmetry.space_group_name_H-M   'P 1'
#
loop_
_entity.id
_entity.type
_entity.pdbx_description
1 polymer ?
#
loop_
_entity_poly.entity_id
_entity_poly.type
_entity_poly.pdbx_seq_one_letter_code
_entity_poly.pdbx_strand_id
1 'polypeptide(L)'
;MKISVTGALVGAAVGALARGAVVVVNLGPNILPVFVVPSAAIGVFVGLIAGAMKSPWTGAIVGAVLSAVVFELFMLPCISLLGLFGSVNGDNQLQADFFLKSLVYALEMGLAGALAGGLGSLAGQRWGDSAENSNSGPPDETA
;
A
#
# COMPACT_ATOMS: atom_id res chain seq x y z
N MET A 1 6.51 -21.42 -2.43
CA MET A 1 6.98 -20.01 -2.34
C MET A 1 7.58 -19.80 -0.96
N LYS A 2 8.83 -19.33 -0.84
CA LYS A 2 9.36 -18.88 0.46
C LYS A 2 8.79 -17.47 0.73
N ILE A 3 7.96 -17.34 1.75
CA ILE A 3 7.32 -16.07 2.18
C ILE A 3 8.25 -15.44 3.23
N SER A 4 8.65 -14.17 3.04
CA SER A 4 9.50 -13.48 4.02
C SER A 4 8.66 -12.76 5.06
N VAL A 5 8.68 -13.24 6.31
CA VAL A 5 7.96 -12.61 7.44
C VAL A 5 8.53 -11.22 7.74
N THR A 6 9.85 -11.06 7.69
CA THR A 6 10.53 -9.77 7.89
C THR A 6 10.12 -8.77 6.81
N GLY A 7 10.06 -9.22 5.56
CA GLY A 7 9.64 -8.36 4.45
C GLY A 7 8.18 -7.93 4.55
N ALA A 8 7.30 -8.83 5.00
CA ALA A 8 5.90 -8.51 5.27
C ALA A 8 5.75 -7.44 6.36
N LEU A 9 6.46 -7.57 7.49
CA LEU A 9 6.39 -6.61 8.59
C LEU A 9 6.91 -5.22 8.19
N VAL A 10 8.04 -5.15 7.49
CA VAL A 10 8.57 -3.87 7.00
C VAL A 10 7.62 -3.26 5.96
N GLY A 11 7.13 -4.08 5.03
CA GLY A 11 6.14 -3.63 4.05
C GLY A 11 4.87 -3.09 4.71
N ALA A 12 4.39 -3.73 5.77
CA ALA A 12 3.23 -3.30 6.55
C ALA A 12 3.44 -1.93 7.21
N ALA A 13 4.58 -1.74 7.87
CA ALA A 13 4.92 -0.48 8.52
C ALA A 13 5.07 0.66 7.51
N VAL A 14 5.81 0.42 6.42
CA VAL A 14 6.00 1.40 5.35
C VAL A 14 4.67 1.73 4.67
N GLY A 15 3.84 0.72 4.39
CA GLY A 15 2.53 0.90 3.78
C GLY A 15 1.56 1.70 4.65
N ALA A 16 1.52 1.42 5.96
CA ALA A 16 0.71 2.17 6.92
C ALA A 16 1.13 3.65 6.99
N LEU A 17 2.45 3.90 7.10
CA LEU A 17 3.00 5.24 7.19
C LEU A 17 2.82 6.03 5.89
N ALA A 18 3.15 5.42 4.74
CA ALA A 18 3.04 6.08 3.45
C ALA A 18 1.59 6.44 3.14
N ARG A 19 0.64 5.53 3.34
CA ARG A 19 -0.79 5.83 3.13
C ARG A 19 -1.35 6.81 4.14
N GLY A 20 -0.95 6.70 5.41
CA GLY A 20 -1.31 7.68 6.44
C GLY A 20 -0.81 9.09 6.09
N ALA A 21 0.43 9.19 5.59
CA ALA A 21 1.01 10.46 5.16
C ALA A 21 0.25 11.05 3.96
N VAL A 22 -0.09 10.26 2.94
CA VAL A 22 -0.88 10.71 1.78
C VAL A 22 -2.23 11.29 2.22
N VAL A 23 -2.90 10.63 3.18
CA VAL A 23 -4.17 11.12 3.74
C VAL A 23 -3.99 12.44 4.49
N VAL A 24 -3.00 12.54 5.37
CA VAL A 24 -2.74 13.76 6.17
C VAL A 24 -2.34 14.94 5.28
N VAL A 25 -1.54 14.70 4.24
CA VAL A 25 -1.11 15.75 3.31
C VAL A 25 -2.30 16.27 2.47
N ASN A 26 -3.20 15.40 2.02
CA ASN A 26 -4.33 15.80 1.19
C ASN A 26 -5.52 16.37 1.99
N LEU A 27 -5.78 15.86 3.20
CA LEU A 27 -6.93 16.28 4.01
C LEU A 27 -6.58 17.30 5.11
N GLY A 28 -5.30 17.58 5.33
CA GLY A 28 -4.80 18.55 6.30
C GLY A 28 -4.48 17.97 7.68
N PRO A 29 -4.02 18.77 8.66
CA PRO A 29 -3.56 18.28 9.96
C PRO A 29 -4.69 17.98 10.98
N ASN A 30 -5.93 18.44 10.76
CA ASN A 30 -7.05 18.33 11.72
C ASN A 30 -8.06 17.22 11.37
N ILE A 31 -7.64 16.19 10.65
CA ILE A 31 -8.56 15.16 10.15
C ILE A 31 -8.95 14.20 11.27
N LEU A 32 -10.22 13.78 11.25
CA LEU A 32 -10.71 12.77 12.17
C LEU A 32 -10.00 11.42 11.95
N PRO A 33 -9.55 10.72 13.01
CA PRO A 33 -8.86 9.43 12.91
C PRO A 33 -9.65 8.38 12.09
N VAL A 34 -10.97 8.52 12.04
CA VAL A 34 -11.88 7.66 11.25
C VAL A 34 -11.53 7.61 9.75
N PHE A 35 -10.85 8.63 9.21
CA PHE A 35 -10.41 8.66 7.81
C PHE A 35 -8.98 8.14 7.63
N VAL A 36 -8.10 8.33 8.62
CA VAL A 36 -6.70 7.88 8.56
C VAL A 36 -6.59 6.38 8.82
N VAL A 37 -7.31 5.88 9.83
CA VAL A 37 -7.17 4.51 10.33
C VAL A 37 -7.53 3.47 9.25
N PRO A 38 -8.65 3.57 8.51
CA PRO A 38 -8.96 2.62 7.45
C PRO A 38 -7.92 2.63 6.32
N SER A 39 -7.44 3.82 5.94
CA SER A 39 -6.41 3.95 4.89
C SER A 39 -5.08 3.32 5.30
N ALA A 40 -4.65 3.58 6.53
CA ALA A 40 -3.45 2.98 7.11
C ALA A 40 -3.60 1.45 7.24
N ALA A 41 -4.78 0.96 7.65
CA ALA A 41 -5.06 -0.48 7.72
C ALA A 41 -4.96 -1.16 6.36
N ILE A 42 -5.51 -0.55 5.29
CA ILE A 42 -5.31 -1.06 3.94
C ILE A 42 -3.83 -1.03 3.55
N GLY A 43 -3.11 0.03 3.94
CA GLY A 43 -1.66 0.11 3.75
C GLY A 43 -0.90 -1.03 4.42
N VAL A 44 -1.30 -1.42 5.63
CA VAL A 44 -0.78 -2.62 6.32
C VAL A 44 -1.04 -3.87 5.48
N PHE A 45 -2.27 -4.11 5.05
CA PHE A 45 -2.62 -5.31 4.27
C PHE A 45 -1.86 -5.39 2.94
N VAL A 46 -1.84 -4.30 2.18
CA VAL A 46 -1.09 -4.24 0.91
C VAL A 46 0.40 -4.45 1.16
N GLY A 47 0.95 -3.81 2.20
CA GLY A 47 2.34 -3.94 2.59
C GLY A 47 2.73 -5.35 3.05
N LEU A 48 1.87 -6.03 3.80
CA LEU A 48 2.08 -7.43 4.20
C LEU A 48 2.19 -8.35 2.98
N ILE A 49 1.24 -8.21 2.04
CA ILE A 49 1.15 -9.08 0.86
C ILE A 49 2.31 -8.79 -0.11
N ALA A 50 2.53 -7.51 -0.42
CA ALA A 50 3.54 -7.09 -1.38
C ALA A 50 4.96 -7.23 -0.82
N GLY A 51 5.17 -6.92 0.46
CA GLY A 51 6.46 -7.04 1.14
C GLY A 51 6.90 -8.47 1.39
N ALA A 52 5.96 -9.43 1.43
CA ALA A 52 6.27 -10.85 1.51
C ALA A 52 6.89 -11.43 0.22
N MET A 53 6.83 -10.70 -0.89
CA MET A 53 7.38 -11.13 -2.18
C MET A 53 8.90 -11.26 -2.12
N LYS A 54 9.46 -12.22 -2.85
CA LYS A 54 10.93 -12.44 -2.87
C LYS A 54 11.67 -11.40 -3.68
N SER A 55 11.09 -10.79 -4.70
CA SER A 55 11.77 -9.81 -5.58
C SER A 55 11.24 -8.40 -5.34
N PRO A 56 12.12 -7.38 -5.14
CA PRO A 56 11.70 -6.00 -4.86
C PRO A 56 10.91 -5.39 -6.01
N TRP A 57 11.25 -5.73 -7.25
CA TRP A 57 10.49 -5.30 -8.43
C TRP A 57 9.08 -5.89 -8.45
N THR A 58 8.97 -7.19 -8.15
CA THR A 58 7.67 -7.86 -8.08
C THR A 58 6.84 -7.33 -6.91
N GLY A 59 7.46 -7.10 -5.74
CA GLY A 59 6.81 -6.48 -4.59
C GLY A 59 6.26 -5.09 -4.91
N ALA A 60 7.05 -4.24 -5.57
CA ALA A 60 6.59 -2.92 -5.97
C ALA A 60 5.41 -2.96 -6.95
N ILE A 61 5.47 -3.82 -7.98
CA ILE A 61 4.37 -3.98 -8.95
C ILE A 61 3.11 -4.50 -8.25
N VAL A 62 3.23 -5.55 -7.42
CA VAL A 62 2.09 -6.11 -6.69
C VAL A 62 1.49 -5.08 -5.73
N GLY A 63 2.32 -4.31 -5.02
CA GLY A 63 1.86 -3.25 -4.13
C GLY A 63 1.12 -2.12 -4.87
N ALA A 64 1.60 -1.72 -6.05
CA ALA A 64 0.94 -0.74 -6.90
C ALA A 64 -0.41 -1.26 -7.43
N VAL A 65 -0.44 -2.48 -7.96
CA VAL A 65 -1.65 -3.11 -8.51
C VAL A 65 -2.71 -3.32 -7.43
N LEU A 66 -2.33 -3.87 -6.27
CA LEU A 66 -3.25 -4.01 -5.13
C LEU A 66 -3.79 -2.65 -4.68
N SER A 67 -2.96 -1.61 -4.71
CA SER A 67 -3.41 -0.27 -4.39
C SER A 67 -4.40 0.30 -5.39
N ALA A 68 -4.19 0.05 -6.69
CA ALA A 68 -5.11 0.43 -7.75
C ALA A 68 -6.45 -0.30 -7.61
N VAL A 69 -6.45 -1.62 -7.36
CA VAL A 69 -7.67 -2.42 -7.18
C VAL A 69 -8.49 -1.93 -5.98
N VAL A 70 -7.84 -1.71 -4.84
CA VAL A 70 -8.56 -1.20 -3.64
C VAL A 70 -9.08 0.21 -3.88
N PHE A 71 -8.32 1.05 -4.59
CA PHE A 71 -8.76 2.38 -4.95
C PHE A 71 -9.96 2.37 -5.90
N GLU A 72 -9.97 1.49 -6.90
CA GLU A 72 -11.08 1.34 -7.85
C GLU A 72 -12.36 0.90 -7.14
N LEU A 73 -12.27 -0.09 -6.24
CA LEU A 73 -13.40 -0.53 -5.41
C LEU A 73 -13.93 0.59 -4.49
N PHE A 74 -13.08 1.53 -4.10
CA PHE A 74 -13.47 2.68 -3.28
C PHE A 74 -14.00 3.85 -4.12
N MET A 75 -13.45 4.08 -5.31
CA MET A 75 -13.87 5.17 -6.21
C MET A 75 -15.24 4.94 -6.82
N LEU A 76 -15.58 3.70 -7.20
CA LEU A 76 -16.89 3.37 -7.78
C LEU A 76 -18.08 3.83 -6.90
N PRO A 77 -18.11 3.56 -5.58
CA PRO A 77 -19.16 4.08 -4.71
C PRO A 77 -19.06 5.60 -4.50
N CYS A 78 -17.85 6.18 -4.44
CA CYS A 78 -17.68 7.64 -4.32
C CYS A 78 -18.24 8.39 -5.56
N ILE A 79 -17.95 7.91 -6.76
CA ILE A 79 -18.48 8.47 -8.02
C ILE A 79 -20.00 8.27 -8.09
N SER A 80 -20.52 7.11 -7.67
CA SER A 80 -21.96 6.87 -7.63
C SER A 80 -22.69 7.85 -6.71
N LEU A 81 -22.11 8.15 -5.53
CA LEU A 81 -22.65 9.15 -4.61
C LEU A 81 -22.58 10.56 -5.20
N LEU A 82 -21.47 10.94 -5.84
CA LEU A 82 -21.34 12.25 -6.50
C LEU A 82 -22.24 12.41 -7.72
N GLY A 83 -22.53 11.33 -8.46
CA GLY A 83 -23.54 11.35 -9.52
C GLY A 83 -24.93 11.65 -8.97
N LEU A 84 -25.28 11.02 -7.84
CA LEU A 84 -26.55 11.26 -7.14
C LEU A 84 -26.68 12.68 -6.58
N PHE A 85 -25.63 13.24 -5.96
CA PHE A 85 -25.68 14.59 -5.38
C PHE A 85 -25.38 15.71 -6.39
N GLY A 86 -24.51 15.46 -7.37
CA GLY A 86 -24.13 16.41 -8.42
C GLY A 86 -25.22 16.64 -9.46
N SER A 87 -26.02 15.61 -9.77
CA SER A 87 -27.20 15.75 -10.65
C SER A 87 -28.27 16.68 -10.07
N VAL A 88 -28.27 16.92 -8.75
CA VAL A 88 -29.21 17.83 -8.09
C VAL A 88 -28.72 19.29 -8.15
N ASN A 89 -27.41 19.52 -8.23
CA ASN A 89 -26.81 20.86 -8.26
C ASN A 89 -26.46 21.38 -9.67
N GLY A 90 -26.53 20.55 -10.72
CA GLY A 90 -26.44 20.98 -12.12
C GLY A 90 -25.05 21.46 -12.60
N ASP A 91 -23.99 21.19 -11.83
CA ASP A 91 -22.66 21.75 -12.08
C ASP A 91 -21.66 20.67 -12.53
N ASN A 92 -21.44 20.59 -13.84
CA ASN A 92 -20.54 19.61 -14.47
C ASN A 92 -19.04 19.90 -14.22
N GLN A 93 -18.67 21.11 -13.78
CA GLN A 93 -17.27 21.42 -13.45
C GLN A 93 -16.80 20.70 -12.17
N LEU A 94 -17.70 20.51 -11.21
CA LEU A 94 -17.40 19.78 -9.96
C LEU A 94 -17.02 18.32 -10.20
N GLN A 95 -17.59 17.66 -11.21
CA GLN A 95 -17.21 16.29 -11.57
C GLN A 95 -15.79 16.21 -12.13
N ALA A 96 -15.42 17.14 -13.02
CA ALA A 96 -14.09 17.15 -13.62
C ALA A 96 -12.98 17.43 -12.59
N ASP A 97 -13.20 18.41 -11.71
CA ASP A 97 -12.27 18.75 -10.63
C ASP A 97 -12.13 17.63 -9.60
N PHE A 98 -13.25 16.96 -9.27
CA PHE A 98 -13.22 15.79 -8.40
C PHE A 98 -12.43 14.63 -9.04
N PHE A 99 -12.61 14.38 -10.34
CA PHE A 99 -11.91 13.33 -11.04
C PHE A 99 -10.39 13.59 -11.09
N LEU A 100 -9.98 14.82 -11.37
CA LEU A 100 -8.57 15.22 -11.38
C LEU A 100 -7.92 15.08 -10.00
N LYS A 101 -8.57 15.58 -8.93
CA LYS A 101 -8.05 15.42 -7.56
C LYS A 101 -7.98 13.96 -7.15
N SER A 102 -9.00 13.18 -7.50
CA SER A 102 -9.04 11.74 -7.22
C SER A 102 -7.96 10.99 -7.99
N LEU A 103 -7.66 11.38 -9.23
CA LEU A 103 -6.61 10.79 -10.04
C LEU A 103 -5.21 11.05 -9.45
N VAL A 104 -4.93 12.28 -9.02
CA VAL A 104 -3.67 12.62 -8.33
C VAL A 104 -3.55 11.80 -7.05
N TYR A 105 -4.60 11.75 -6.24
CA TYR A 105 -4.64 10.95 -5.02
C TYR A 105 -4.47 9.44 -5.29
N ALA A 106 -5.04 8.92 -6.38
CA ALA A 106 -4.87 7.53 -6.81
C ALA A 106 -3.40 7.22 -7.10
N LEU A 107 -2.73 8.15 -7.80
CA LEU A 107 -1.35 8.00 -8.20
C LEU A 107 -0.42 8.01 -6.98
N GLU A 108 -0.67 8.92 -6.01
CA GLU A 108 0.02 8.95 -4.73
C GLU A 108 -0.19 7.66 -3.92
N MET A 109 -1.41 7.13 -3.89
CA MET A 109 -1.72 5.86 -3.22
C MET A 109 -1.07 4.65 -3.90
N GLY A 110 -1.01 4.66 -5.23
CA GLY A 110 -0.27 3.67 -6.01
C GLY A 110 1.23 3.71 -5.72
N LEU A 111 1.81 4.91 -5.63
CA LEU A 111 3.22 5.12 -5.28
C LEU A 111 3.53 4.64 -3.86
N ALA A 112 2.65 4.95 -2.89
CA ALA A 112 2.75 4.46 -1.53
C ALA A 112 2.72 2.91 -1.48
N GLY A 113 1.86 2.28 -2.28
CA GLY A 113 1.81 0.83 -2.43
C GLY A 113 3.08 0.24 -3.04
N ALA A 114 3.61 0.88 -4.09
CA ALA A 114 4.86 0.46 -4.72
C ALA A 114 6.06 0.56 -3.75
N LEU A 115 6.13 1.65 -2.99
CA LEU A 115 7.16 1.86 -1.97
C LEU A 115 7.07 0.82 -0.86
N ALA A 116 5.86 0.54 -0.36
CA ALA A 116 5.64 -0.48 0.67
C ALA A 116 6.07 -1.88 0.21
N GLY A 117 5.67 -2.27 -1.01
CA GLY A 117 6.04 -3.56 -1.58
C GLY A 117 7.53 -3.68 -1.92
N GLY A 118 8.12 -2.64 -2.51
CA GLY A 118 9.52 -2.61 -2.89
C GLY A 118 10.46 -2.64 -1.68
N LEU A 119 10.23 -1.75 -0.71
CA LEU A 119 11.05 -1.67 0.51
C LEU A 119 10.83 -2.88 1.42
N GLY A 120 9.60 -3.37 1.55
CA GLY A 120 9.30 -4.59 2.30
C GLY A 120 10.02 -5.81 1.71
N SER A 121 9.93 -6.00 0.40
CA SER A 121 10.59 -7.14 -0.26
C SER A 121 12.13 -7.05 -0.20
N LEU A 122 12.71 -5.85 -0.37
CA LEU A 122 14.15 -5.62 -0.23
C LEU A 122 14.65 -5.96 1.19
N ALA A 123 13.92 -5.52 2.20
CA ALA A 123 14.17 -5.85 3.59
C ALA A 123 14.10 -7.37 3.82
N GLY A 124 13.09 -8.02 3.25
CA GLY A 124 12.88 -9.46 3.33
C GLY A 124 14.01 -10.28 2.73
N GLN A 125 14.65 -9.81 1.65
CA GLN A 125 15.85 -10.44 1.07
C GLN A 125 17.06 -10.26 1.99
N ARG A 126 17.37 -9.00 2.35
CA ARG A 126 18.61 -8.66 3.06
C ARG A 126 18.70 -9.29 4.45
N TRP A 127 17.58 -9.35 5.17
CA TRP A 127 17.52 -9.92 6.51
C TRP A 127 17.04 -11.37 6.55
N GLY A 128 16.29 -11.84 5.54
CA GLY A 128 15.87 -13.24 5.43
C GLY A 128 17.05 -14.18 5.16
N ASP A 129 17.99 -13.77 4.30
CA ASP A 129 19.19 -14.56 4.02
C ASP A 129 20.13 -14.66 5.25
N SER A 130 20.08 -13.68 6.15
CA SER A 130 20.87 -13.69 7.39
C SER A 130 20.34 -14.67 8.45
N ALA A 131 19.04 -14.99 8.41
CA ALA A 131 18.42 -15.95 9.34
C ALA A 131 18.52 -17.41 8.85
N GLU A 132 18.63 -17.62 7.53
CA GLU A 132 18.84 -18.96 6.96
C GLU A 132 20.30 -19.42 7.13
N ASN A 133 21.28 -18.48 7.07
CA ASN A 133 22.71 -18.79 7.21
C ASN A 133 23.19 -19.02 8.66
N SER A 134 22.38 -18.69 9.67
CA SER A 134 22.70 -18.95 11.08
C SER A 134 22.19 -20.30 11.58
N ASN A 135 21.40 -21.02 10.78
CA ASN A 135 20.81 -22.31 11.13
C ASN A 135 21.45 -23.50 10.39
N SER A 136 22.39 -23.25 9.47
CA SER A 136 23.32 -24.28 8.99
C SER A 136 24.39 -24.50 10.06
N GLY A 137 24.08 -25.33 11.04
CA GLY A 137 25.08 -25.89 11.95
C GLY A 137 26.22 -26.55 11.15
N PRO A 138 27.41 -26.69 11.75
CA PRO A 138 28.55 -27.30 11.06
C PRO A 138 28.14 -28.68 10.53
N PRO A 139 28.66 -29.11 9.36
CA PRO A 139 28.40 -30.46 8.86
C PRO A 139 28.84 -31.44 9.96
N ASP A 140 27.95 -32.37 10.32
CA ASP A 140 28.30 -33.51 11.15
C ASP A 140 29.43 -34.28 10.44
N GLU A 141 30.68 -33.97 10.81
CA GLU A 141 31.83 -34.86 10.64
C GLU A 141 31.68 -36.00 11.66
N THR A 142 30.84 -36.97 11.33
CA THR A 142 30.88 -38.31 11.94
C THR A 142 30.54 -39.30 10.84
N ALA A 143 31.22 -40.43 10.64
CA ALA A 143 32.50 -40.99 11.06
C ALA A 143 32.71 -42.18 10.12
#